data_AF-A0A6N3BDC8-F1
#
_entry.id   AF-A0A6N3BDC8-F1
#
_cell.length_a   1.000
_cell.length_b   1.000
_cell.length_c   1.000
_cell.angle_alpha   90.00
_cell.angle_beta   90.00
_cell.angle_gamma   90.00
#
_symmetry.space_group_name_H-M   'P 1'
#
loop_
_entity.id
_entity.type
_entity.pdbx_description
1 polymer ?
#
loop_
_entity_poly.entity_id
_entity_poly.type
_entity_poly.pdbx_seq_one_letter_code
_entity_poly.pdbx_strand_id
1 'polypeptide(L)' 'MFPLGDFYARNVTLKMGQCPAQRYVDPILDSIKDGKFDATDIITHRLSLDEGKHAYSIFDEKLDNCIKVILKP' A
#
# COMPACT_ATOMS: atom_id res chain seq x y z
N MET A 1 20.28 14.92 -14.63
CA MET A 1 19.50 16.16 -14.33
C MET A 1 18.02 15.80 -14.35
N PHE A 2 17.21 16.39 -13.48
CA PHE A 2 15.76 16.11 -13.43
C PHE A 2 15.07 16.65 -14.70
N PRO A 3 14.15 15.91 -15.35
CA PRO A 3 13.68 16.19 -16.72
C PRO A 3 12.56 17.26 -16.79
N LEU A 4 12.81 18.44 -16.23
CA LEU A 4 11.80 19.53 -16.20
C LEU A 4 11.39 20.00 -17.61
N GLY A 5 12.31 19.95 -18.58
CA GLY A 5 12.02 20.33 -19.97
C GLY A 5 11.00 19.40 -20.63
N ASP A 6 11.10 18.09 -20.40
CA ASP A 6 10.14 17.12 -20.94
C ASP A 6 8.76 17.27 -20.32
N PHE A 7 8.70 17.57 -19.02
CA PHE A 7 7.42 17.84 -18.34
C PHE A 7 6.76 19.09 -18.88
N TYR A 8 7.53 20.16 -19.10
CA TYR A 8 7.04 21.38 -19.71
C TYR A 8 6.54 21.13 -21.14
N ALA A 9 7.36 20.49 -21.98
CA ALA A 9 7.04 20.25 -23.39
C ALA A 9 5.78 19.38 -23.58
N ARG A 10 5.49 18.49 -22.63
CA ARG A 10 4.36 17.56 -22.68
C ARG A 10 3.19 17.94 -21.76
N ASN A 11 3.25 19.13 -21.13
CA ASN A 11 2.24 19.61 -20.18
C ASN A 11 1.94 18.60 -19.05
N VAL A 12 2.99 17.99 -18.49
CA VAL A 12 2.88 17.02 -17.39
C VAL A 12 2.91 17.74 -16.06
N THR A 13 1.93 17.45 -15.20
CA THR A 13 1.91 17.94 -13.81
C THR A 13 2.58 16.93 -12.88
N LEU A 14 3.60 17.38 -12.14
CA LEU A 14 4.24 16.59 -11.09
C LEU A 14 3.66 16.98 -9.73
N LYS A 15 3.09 16.02 -9.00
CA LYS A 15 2.61 16.18 -7.62
C LYS A 15 3.34 15.21 -6.71
N MET A 16 3.92 15.71 -5.62
CA MET A 16 4.75 14.94 -4.69
C MET A 16 4.34 15.24 -3.25
N GLY A 17 4.61 14.32 -2.33
CA GLY A 17 4.34 14.48 -0.91
C GLY A 17 3.88 13.18 -0.25
N GLN A 18 3.74 13.20 1.07
CA GLN A 18 3.13 12.09 1.80
C GLN A 18 1.61 12.07 1.54
N CYS A 19 1.02 10.87 1.64
CA CYS A 19 -0.42 10.71 1.45
C CYS A 19 -1.19 11.47 2.56
N PRO A 20 -2.12 12.39 2.22
CA PRO A 20 -2.99 13.03 3.20
C PRO A 20 -4.10 12.05 3.62
N ALA A 21 -3.75 11.04 4.41
CA ALA A 21 -4.63 9.91 4.74
C ALA A 21 -5.99 10.33 5.31
N GLN A 22 -6.02 11.36 6.17
CA GLN A 22 -7.25 11.89 6.78
C GLN A 22 -8.29 12.36 5.74
N ARG A 23 -7.86 12.83 4.56
CA ARG A 23 -8.77 13.24 3.49
C ARG A 23 -9.44 12.05 2.79
N TYR A 24 -8.81 10.88 2.82
CA TYR A 24 -9.21 9.72 2.02
C TYR A 24 -9.79 8.58 2.85
N VAL A 25 -9.59 8.56 4.17
CA VAL A 25 -9.99 7.43 5.01
C VAL A 25 -11.50 7.17 4.94
N ASP A 26 -12.33 8.20 5.14
CA ASP A 26 -13.80 8.08 5.13
C ASP A 26 -14.35 7.56 3.79
N PRO A 27 -14.05 8.19 2.62
CA PRO A 27 -14.61 7.72 1.36
C PRO A 27 -14.11 6.32 0.95
N ILE A 28 -12.88 5.94 1.36
CA ILE A 28 -12.35 4.60 1.14
C ILE A 28 -13.11 3.57 2.00
N LEU A 29 -13.30 3.86 3.29
CA LEU A 29 -14.04 2.99 4.19
C LEU A 29 -15.49 2.79 3.72
N ASP A 30 -16.15 3.86 3.27
CA ASP A 30 -17.51 3.75 2.73
C ASP A 30 -17.55 2.90 1.46
N SER A 31 -16.55 3.03 0.59
CA SER A 31 -16.45 2.17 -0.61
C SER A 31 -16.24 0.69 -0.27
N ILE A 32 -15.51 0.38 0.81
CA ILE A 32 -15.34 -0.99 1.30
C ILE A 32 -16.67 -1.52 1.88
N LYS A 33 -17.37 -0.72 2.70
CA LYS A 33 -18.68 -1.09 3.28
C LYS A 33 -19.75 -1.30 2.21
N ASP A 34 -19.73 -0.49 1.15
CA ASP A 34 -20.61 -0.60 -0.01
C ASP A 34 -20.25 -1.80 -0.91
N GLY A 35 -19.17 -2.52 -0.61
CA GLY A 35 -18.73 -3.68 -1.39
C GLY A 35 -18.17 -3.33 -2.77
N LYS A 36 -17.73 -2.08 -3.00
CA LYS A 36 -17.16 -1.67 -4.30
C LYS A 36 -15.84 -2.38 -4.60
N PHE A 37 -15.10 -2.75 -3.55
CA PHE A 37 -13.93 -3.61 -3.63
C PHE A 37 -13.65 -4.27 -2.28
N ASP A 38 -12.93 -5.40 -2.30
CA ASP A 38 -12.46 -6.08 -1.09
C ASP A 38 -11.02 -5.66 -0.79
N ALA A 39 -10.80 -4.96 0.32
CA ALA A 39 -9.47 -4.53 0.73
C ALA A 39 -8.62 -5.66 1.35
N THR A 40 -9.19 -6.85 1.53
CA THR A 40 -8.50 -8.01 2.13
C THR A 40 -7.85 -8.92 1.12
N ASP A 41 -8.10 -8.72 -0.18
CA ASP A 41 -7.57 -9.52 -1.29
C ASP A 41 -6.03 -9.51 -1.35
N ILE A 42 -5.39 -8.41 -0.98
CA ILE A 42 -3.93 -8.27 -0.91
C ILE A 42 -3.30 -9.01 0.27
N ILE A 43 -4.07 -9.46 1.26
CA ILE A 43 -3.56 -10.10 2.48
C ILE A 43 -3.20 -11.55 2.17
N THR A 44 -1.90 -11.82 1.96
CA THR A 44 -1.42 -13.17 1.67
C THR A 44 -1.02 -13.95 2.93
N HIS A 45 -0.63 -13.27 4.02
CA HIS A 45 -0.17 -13.93 5.24
C HIS A 45 -0.82 -13.35 6.49
N ARG A 46 -1.17 -14.23 7.43
CA ARG A 46 -1.67 -13.88 8.76
C ARG A 46 -0.86 -14.66 9.78
N LEU A 47 -0.05 -13.96 10.55
CA LEU A 47 0.88 -14.53 11.52
C LEU A 47 0.59 -13.96 12.91
N SER A 48 1.06 -14.65 13.94
CA SER A 48 1.05 -14.14 15.32
C SER A 48 2.06 -13.00 15.50
N LEU A 49 1.92 -12.20 16.56
CA LEU A 49 2.83 -11.10 16.84
C LEU A 49 4.26 -11.59 17.18
N ASP A 50 4.40 -12.76 17.81
CA ASP A 50 5.68 -13.38 18.14
C ASP A 50 6.46 -13.85 16.90
N GLU A 51 5.76 -14.14 15.81
CA GLU A 51 6.36 -14.46 14.50
C GLU A 51 6.83 -13.22 13.72
N GLY A 52 6.81 -12.03 14.32
CA GLY A 52 7.16 -10.77 13.66
C GLY A 52 8.51 -10.82 12.92
N LYS A 53 9.55 -11.45 13.50
CA LYS A 53 10.86 -11.59 12.83
C LYS A 53 10.76 -12.38 11.53
N HIS A 54 9.98 -13.46 11.52
CA HIS A 54 9.75 -14.26 10.32
C HIS A 54 8.94 -13.48 9.29
N ALA A 55 7.88 -12.78 9.72
CA ALA A 55 7.07 -11.93 8.87
C ALA A 55 7.89 -10.86 8.11
N TYR A 56 8.86 -10.24 8.78
CA TYR A 56 9.77 -9.28 8.14
C TYR A 56 10.70 -9.95 7.11
N SER A 57 11.26 -11.11 7.42
CA SER A 57 12.16 -11.84 6.50
C SER A 57 11.44 -12.25 5.22
N ILE A 58 10.24 -12.85 5.31
CA ILE A 58 9.49 -13.26 4.09
C ILE A 58 9.09 -12.07 3.22
N PHE A 59 8.79 -10.91 3.82
CA PHE A 59 8.42 -9.71 3.08
C PHE A 59 9.63 -9.04 2.41
N ASP A 60 10.75 -8.91 3.13
CA ASP A 60 11.99 -8.30 2.63
C ASP A 60 12.63 -9.15 1.53
N GLU A 61 12.72 -10.46 1.76
CA GLU A 61 13.32 -11.43 0.82
C GLU A 61 12.37 -11.82 -0.33
N LYS A 62 11.13 -11.31 -0.31
CA LYS A 62 10.07 -11.59 -1.31
C LYS A 62 9.79 -13.09 -1.49
N LEU A 63 9.77 -13.81 -0.38
CA LEU A 63 9.46 -15.23 -0.34
C LEU A 63 7.95 -15.47 -0.32
N ASP A 64 7.54 -16.70 -0.61
CA ASP A 64 6.16 -17.19 -0.45
C ASP A 64 5.08 -16.37 -1.16
N ASN A 65 5.45 -15.64 -2.22
CA ASN A 65 4.57 -14.66 -2.89
C ASN A 65 3.94 -13.67 -1.88
N CYS A 66 4.73 -13.23 -0.88
CA CYS A 66 4.29 -12.31 0.15
C CYS A 66 3.95 -10.94 -0.45
N ILE A 67 2.69 -10.50 -0.31
CA ILE A 67 2.19 -9.19 -0.73
C ILE A 67 1.92 -8.34 0.50
N LYS A 68 1.17 -8.86 1.47
CA LYS A 68 0.84 -8.18 2.72
C LYS A 68 0.70 -9.17 3.88
N VAL A 69 1.46 -8.93 4.94
CA VAL A 69 1.32 -9.64 6.22
C VAL A 69 0.44 -8.83 7.17
N ILE A 70 -0.46 -9.52 7.88
CA ILE A 70 -1.17 -9.00 9.06
C ILE A 70 -0.70 -9.77 10.29
N LEU A 71 -0.12 -9.06 11.26
CA LEU A 71 0.22 -9.61 12.57
C LEU A 71 -1.00 -9.54 13.48
N LYS A 72 -1.43 -10.69 14.01
CA LYS A 72 -2.48 -10.78 15.01
C LYS A 72 -1.86 -10.82 16.41
N PRO A 73 -2.36 -10.02 17.37
CA PRO A 73 -1.91 -10.07 18.76
C PRO A 73 -2.11 -11.43 19.41
#